data_AF-A0A3D5X616-F1
#
_entry.id   AF-A0A3D5X616-F1
#
_cell.length_a   1.000
_cell.length_b   1.000
_cell.length_c   1.000
_cell.angle_alpha   90.00
_cell.angle_beta   90.00
_cell.angle_gamma   90.00
#
_symmetry.space_group_name_H-M   'P 1'
#
loop_
_entity.id
_entity.type
_entity.pdbx_description
1 polymer ?
#
loop_
_entity_poly.entity_id
_entity_poly.type
_entity_poly.pdbx_seq_one_letter_code
_entity_poly.pdbx_strand_id
1 'polypeptide(L)'
;MDDKLIVIANDSYTSALVLQSFLEANGIKSYLKNVNLVQPNVSDNVKVLINVTDAEKAIKLLSAYRTPGKGESQPRKILVPIDFTEHSKNAAFFALRLAQVYKAEVKLLHVFNSPIVDMIPFTDMASIQIDIDISYGVLQEDARKKLIKFFNEYKKYADDNGMGDLKIGYALREGFASYGIIDMCKRYKPGLLVMGTKSEGFRSSELVGGVAADVVRATKVPLLVIPEKARLKNLNEVKNVLYATRFDDSDFTAIRKLLTMLSGFNLNVSCANVCDNPEDTVVKARMSALEDYIKRVVKKTKVDFELIKGKNAAEAFKGYITGKNINLLALTMHKRGLLERLFNPSLTRKMLSDADIPLLIFPE
;
A
#
# COMPACT_ATOMS: atom_id res chain seq x y z
N MET A 1 36.30 -11.52 -19.07
CA MET A 1 34.91 -11.64 -18.57
C MET A 1 34.66 -10.41 -17.74
N ASP A 2 33.78 -9.52 -18.18
CA ASP A 2 33.51 -8.28 -17.46
C ASP A 2 32.97 -8.59 -16.06
N ASP A 3 33.57 -7.99 -15.03
CA ASP A 3 33.09 -7.98 -13.64
C ASP A 3 31.78 -7.18 -13.55
N LYS A 4 30.72 -7.74 -14.13
CA LYS A 4 29.41 -7.11 -14.16
C LYS A 4 28.80 -7.20 -12.77
N LEU A 5 28.79 -6.07 -12.08
CA LEU A 5 28.18 -5.96 -10.76
C LEU A 5 26.66 -5.78 -10.86
N ILE A 6 25.93 -6.46 -9.99
CA ILE A 6 24.48 -6.31 -9.82
C ILE A 6 24.17 -5.82 -8.41
N VAL A 7 23.10 -5.03 -8.26
CA VAL A 7 22.59 -4.61 -6.95
C VAL A 7 21.72 -5.73 -6.38
N ILE A 8 21.98 -6.10 -5.14
CA ILE A 8 21.23 -7.15 -4.42
C ILE A 8 20.41 -6.65 -3.24
N ALA A 9 20.74 -5.47 -2.69
CA ALA A 9 19.99 -4.83 -1.61
C ALA A 9 20.19 -3.31 -1.65
N ASN A 10 19.23 -2.57 -1.09
CA ASN A 10 19.35 -1.13 -0.85
C ASN A 10 18.96 -0.83 0.59
N ASP A 11 19.91 -0.35 1.38
CA ASP A 11 19.81 -0.37 2.83
C ASP A 11 20.37 0.90 3.49
N SER A 12 20.12 1.07 4.79
CA SER A 12 20.88 2.02 5.61
C SER A 12 22.36 1.64 5.61
N TYR A 13 23.28 2.59 5.80
CA TYR A 13 24.71 2.30 5.85
C TYR A 13 25.06 1.16 6.83
N THR A 14 24.49 1.20 8.04
CA THR A 14 24.73 0.18 9.06
C THR A 14 24.22 -1.20 8.62
N SER A 15 22.99 -1.27 8.08
CA SER A 15 22.42 -2.52 7.55
C SER A 15 23.26 -3.06 6.39
N ALA A 16 23.70 -2.19 5.49
CA ALA A 16 24.51 -2.53 4.33
C ALA A 16 25.89 -3.09 4.73
N LEU A 17 26.51 -2.55 5.77
CA LEU A 17 27.78 -3.05 6.33
C LEU A 17 27.65 -4.44 6.95
N VAL A 18 26.58 -4.67 7.72
CA VAL A 18 26.27 -5.98 8.29
C VAL A 18 26.06 -6.98 7.16
N LEU A 19 25.31 -6.59 6.13
CA LEU A 19 25.04 -7.44 4.99
C LEU A 19 26.30 -7.75 4.18
N GLN A 20 27.14 -6.76 3.91
CA GLN A 20 28.45 -6.95 3.28
C GLN A 20 29.29 -7.96 4.06
N SER A 21 29.41 -7.77 5.38
CA SER A 21 30.19 -8.67 6.25
C SER A 21 29.65 -10.11 6.20
N PHE A 22 28.34 -10.27 6.20
CA PHE A 22 27.68 -11.57 6.07
C PHE A 22 27.97 -12.24 4.72
N LEU A 23 27.91 -11.49 3.62
CA LEU A 23 28.21 -12.01 2.28
C LEU A 23 29.68 -12.43 2.15
N GLU A 24 30.60 -11.59 2.63
CA GLU A 24 32.04 -11.85 2.59
C GLU A 24 32.41 -13.08 3.43
N ALA A 25 31.81 -13.23 4.62
CA ALA A 25 31.97 -14.42 5.46
C ALA A 25 31.49 -15.72 4.78
N ASN A 26 30.54 -15.62 3.84
CA ASN A 26 30.05 -16.75 3.05
C ASN A 26 30.74 -16.88 1.68
N GLY A 27 31.89 -16.20 1.50
CA GLY A 27 32.71 -16.29 0.30
C GLY A 27 32.07 -15.62 -0.91
N ILE A 28 31.36 -14.49 -0.71
CA ILE A 28 30.82 -13.65 -1.78
C ILE A 28 31.41 -12.26 -1.63
N LYS A 29 32.21 -11.85 -2.62
CA LYS A 29 32.79 -10.51 -2.63
C LYS A 29 31.69 -9.49 -2.90
N SER A 30 31.58 -8.47 -2.05
CA SER A 30 30.57 -7.43 -2.19
C SER A 30 31.16 -6.02 -2.11
N TYR A 31 30.42 -5.04 -2.62
CA TYR A 31 30.83 -3.65 -2.72
C TYR A 31 29.67 -2.74 -2.30
N LEU A 32 29.97 -1.67 -1.59
CA LEU A 32 28.98 -0.65 -1.23
C LEU A 32 29.07 0.55 -2.17
N LYS A 33 27.91 1.06 -2.63
CA LYS A 33 27.79 2.29 -3.42
C LYS A 33 26.81 3.26 -2.76
N ASN A 34 26.99 4.56 -2.99
CA ASN A 34 26.26 5.65 -2.34
C ASN A 34 26.51 5.77 -0.82
N VAL A 35 27.72 5.40 -0.38
CA VAL A 35 28.15 5.60 1.01
C VAL A 35 28.52 7.07 1.21
N ASN A 36 27.82 7.78 2.10
CA ASN A 36 28.22 9.11 2.51
C ASN A 36 29.25 8.99 3.65
N LEU A 37 30.54 9.04 3.30
CA LEU A 37 31.65 8.85 4.25
C LEU A 37 31.79 10.00 5.28
N VAL A 38 31.18 11.16 5.01
CA VAL A 38 31.28 12.34 5.88
C VAL A 38 30.20 12.34 6.97
N GLN A 39 29.01 11.82 6.66
CA GLN A 39 27.91 11.63 7.61
C GLN A 39 27.21 10.29 7.36
N PRO A 40 27.77 9.18 7.88
CA PRO A 40 27.28 7.83 7.59
C PRO A 40 25.83 7.58 8.04
N ASN A 41 25.38 8.30 9.08
CA ASN A 41 24.02 8.20 9.64
C ASN A 41 22.94 8.89 8.79
N VAL A 42 23.29 9.53 7.67
CA VAL A 42 22.35 10.28 6.81
C VAL A 42 22.06 9.54 5.49
N SER A 43 22.80 8.47 5.17
CA SER A 43 22.59 7.71 3.92
C SER A 43 21.61 6.54 4.11
N ASP A 44 20.35 6.77 3.78
CA ASP A 44 19.26 5.77 3.75
C ASP A 44 19.14 5.01 2.40
N ASN A 45 20.22 4.95 1.59
CA ASN A 45 20.17 4.37 0.23
C ASN A 45 21.53 3.80 -0.22
N VAL A 46 22.21 3.07 0.66
CA VAL A 46 23.46 2.38 0.35
C VAL A 46 23.14 1.11 -0.44
N LYS A 47 23.68 1.02 -1.65
CA LYS A 47 23.51 -0.15 -2.52
C LYS A 47 24.58 -1.18 -2.21
N VAL A 48 24.18 -2.42 -1.98
CA VAL A 48 25.09 -3.57 -1.89
C VAL A 48 25.16 -4.24 -3.26
N LEU A 49 26.38 -4.32 -3.82
CA LEU A 49 26.65 -4.91 -5.12
C LEU A 49 27.51 -6.17 -4.99
N ILE A 50 27.30 -7.13 -5.88
CA ILE A 50 28.10 -8.35 -5.99
C ILE A 50 28.37 -8.66 -7.46
N ASN A 51 29.30 -9.57 -7.74
CA ASN A 51 29.47 -10.10 -9.09
C ASN A 51 28.21 -10.90 -9.49
N VAL A 52 27.75 -10.73 -10.73
CA VAL A 52 26.62 -11.48 -11.29
C VAL A 52 26.80 -13.01 -11.20
N THR A 53 28.04 -13.52 -11.24
CA THR A 53 28.32 -14.95 -11.08
C THR A 53 27.96 -15.47 -9.70
N ASP A 54 28.01 -14.62 -8.67
CA ASP A 54 27.64 -14.96 -7.29
C ASP A 54 26.17 -14.71 -6.99
N ALA A 55 25.39 -14.21 -7.97
CA ALA A 55 24.02 -13.77 -7.79
C ALA A 55 23.14 -14.83 -7.16
N GLU A 56 23.15 -16.05 -7.71
CA GLU A 56 22.30 -17.14 -7.22
C GLU A 56 22.64 -17.49 -5.76
N LYS A 57 23.94 -17.64 -5.46
CA LYS A 57 24.42 -17.98 -4.11
C LYS A 57 24.07 -16.88 -3.11
N ALA A 58 24.29 -15.62 -3.47
CA ALA A 58 23.98 -14.47 -2.62
C ALA A 58 22.48 -14.37 -2.33
N ILE A 59 21.64 -14.51 -3.36
CA ILE A 59 20.18 -14.45 -3.23
C ILE A 59 19.67 -15.55 -2.28
N LYS A 60 20.21 -16.78 -2.36
CA LYS A 60 19.87 -17.86 -1.43
C LYS A 60 20.27 -17.54 0.01
N LEU A 61 21.46 -16.96 0.23
CA LEU A 61 21.93 -16.56 1.56
C LEU A 61 21.10 -15.41 2.14
N LEU A 62 20.77 -14.41 1.33
CA LEU A 62 19.92 -13.27 1.72
C LEU A 62 18.55 -13.73 2.19
N SER A 63 17.95 -14.70 1.50
CA SER A 63 16.66 -15.26 1.90
C SER A 63 16.77 -15.88 3.30
N ALA A 64 17.84 -16.64 3.60
CA ALA A 64 18.06 -17.27 4.91
C ALA A 64 18.38 -16.27 6.02
N TYR A 65 19.07 -15.17 5.68
CA TYR A 65 19.40 -14.08 6.61
C TYR A 65 18.16 -13.32 7.09
N ARG A 66 17.12 -13.21 6.26
CA ARG A 66 15.87 -12.52 6.63
C ARG A 66 15.14 -13.29 7.72
N THR A 67 15.28 -12.84 8.96
CA THR A 67 14.50 -13.34 10.10
C THR A 67 13.03 -12.96 9.95
N PRO A 68 12.09 -13.89 10.24
CA PRO A 68 10.68 -13.54 10.35
C PRO A 68 10.51 -12.47 11.44
N GLY A 69 10.04 -11.28 11.09
CA GLY A 69 9.74 -10.26 12.11
C GLY A 69 8.70 -10.79 13.13
N LYS A 70 8.80 -10.42 14.40
CA LYS A 70 7.79 -10.79 15.40
C LYS A 70 6.46 -10.06 15.13
N GLY A 71 5.34 -10.78 15.22
CA GLY A 71 4.03 -10.22 15.56
C GLY A 71 3.29 -9.41 14.49
N GLU A 72 3.13 -9.94 13.28
CA GLU A 72 2.08 -9.41 12.38
C GLU A 72 0.74 -10.06 12.73
N SER A 73 -0.25 -9.22 13.01
CA SER A 73 -1.64 -9.63 13.26
C SER A 73 -2.56 -8.99 12.23
N GLN A 74 -3.75 -9.55 12.07
CA GLN A 74 -4.80 -8.92 11.28
C GLN A 74 -5.05 -7.46 11.75
N PRO A 75 -5.53 -6.57 10.86
CA PRO A 75 -5.78 -5.18 11.20
C PRO A 75 -6.83 -5.09 12.31
N ARG A 76 -6.44 -4.64 13.51
CA ARG A 76 -7.40 -4.44 14.62
C ARG A 76 -8.16 -3.13 14.52
N LYS A 77 -7.68 -2.20 13.70
CA LYS A 77 -8.21 -0.85 13.51
C LYS A 77 -8.16 -0.48 12.04
N ILE A 78 -9.30 -0.07 11.49
CA ILE A 78 -9.46 0.38 10.12
C ILE A 78 -9.80 1.88 10.14
N LEU A 79 -9.06 2.69 9.39
CA LEU A 79 -9.37 4.10 9.17
C LEU A 79 -9.99 4.26 7.79
N VAL A 80 -11.09 4.99 7.70
CA VAL A 80 -11.82 5.23 6.45
C VAL A 80 -12.04 6.73 6.26
N PRO A 81 -11.18 7.40 5.48
CA PRO A 81 -11.44 8.77 5.04
C PRO A 81 -12.66 8.83 4.14
N ILE A 82 -13.56 9.78 4.39
CA ILE A 82 -14.79 10.00 3.62
C ILE A 82 -14.96 11.45 3.21
N ASP A 83 -15.51 11.63 2.00
CA ASP A 83 -15.85 12.93 1.39
C ASP A 83 -17.32 12.98 0.93
N PHE A 84 -18.13 12.02 1.38
CA PHE A 84 -19.56 11.85 1.07
C PHE A 84 -19.90 11.52 -0.39
N THR A 85 -18.90 11.27 -1.24
CA THR A 85 -19.09 10.80 -2.62
C THR A 85 -19.43 9.30 -2.67
N GLU A 86 -19.97 8.82 -3.79
CA GLU A 86 -20.33 7.40 -3.95
C GLU A 86 -19.14 6.45 -3.78
N HIS A 87 -17.93 6.85 -4.21
CA HIS A 87 -16.75 6.00 -4.05
C HIS A 87 -16.26 5.93 -2.60
N SER A 88 -16.30 7.04 -1.84
CA SER A 88 -15.96 6.98 -0.41
C SER A 88 -17.01 6.24 0.41
N LYS A 89 -18.29 6.32 0.02
CA LYS A 89 -19.36 5.47 0.58
C LYS A 89 -19.07 3.99 0.31
N ASN A 90 -18.76 3.61 -0.94
CA ASN A 90 -18.43 2.23 -1.29
C ASN A 90 -17.25 1.71 -0.44
N ALA A 91 -16.19 2.52 -0.30
CA ALA A 91 -15.04 2.19 0.53
C ALA A 91 -15.41 1.99 2.02
N ALA A 92 -16.30 2.83 2.55
CA ALA A 92 -16.79 2.68 3.92
C ALA A 92 -17.54 1.36 4.11
N PHE A 93 -18.46 1.00 3.20
CA PHE A 93 -19.19 -0.27 3.29
C PHE A 93 -18.27 -1.48 3.13
N PHE A 94 -17.27 -1.39 2.25
CA PHE A 94 -16.22 -2.39 2.12
C PHE A 94 -15.48 -2.59 3.46
N ALA A 95 -15.14 -1.50 4.14
CA ALA A 95 -14.46 -1.53 5.43
C ALA A 95 -15.29 -2.21 6.53
N LEU A 96 -16.62 -2.12 6.53
CA LEU A 96 -17.47 -2.89 7.48
C LEU A 96 -17.30 -4.39 7.30
N ARG A 97 -17.34 -4.84 6.04
CA ARG A 97 -17.21 -6.26 5.71
C ARG A 97 -15.85 -6.79 6.16
N LEU A 98 -14.77 -6.04 5.89
CA LEU A 98 -13.45 -6.38 6.41
C LEU A 98 -13.40 -6.40 7.94
N ALA A 99 -13.99 -5.39 8.58
CA ALA A 99 -14.03 -5.31 10.03
C ALA A 99 -14.78 -6.47 10.67
N GLN A 100 -15.84 -6.98 10.03
CA GLN A 100 -16.56 -8.17 10.48
C GLN A 100 -15.65 -9.40 10.53
N VAL A 101 -14.83 -9.62 9.50
CA VAL A 101 -13.89 -10.76 9.44
C VAL A 101 -12.77 -10.59 10.47
N TYR A 102 -12.18 -9.40 10.54
CA TYR A 102 -11.04 -9.13 11.42
C TYR A 102 -11.43 -8.86 12.88
N LYS A 103 -12.74 -8.71 13.16
CA LYS A 103 -13.25 -8.15 14.41
C LYS A 103 -12.59 -6.81 14.76
N ALA A 104 -12.46 -5.95 13.74
CA ALA A 104 -11.74 -4.69 13.84
C ALA A 104 -12.64 -3.51 14.25
N GLU A 105 -12.04 -2.50 14.88
CA GLU A 105 -12.67 -1.19 15.06
C GLU A 105 -12.60 -0.40 13.75
N VAL A 106 -13.72 0.20 13.32
CA VAL A 106 -13.76 1.10 12.17
C VAL A 106 -13.88 2.54 12.65
N LYS A 107 -13.05 3.42 12.08
CA LYS A 107 -13.15 4.86 12.31
C LYS A 107 -13.35 5.59 10.99
N LEU A 108 -14.51 6.22 10.83
CA LEU A 108 -14.76 7.17 9.75
C LEU A 108 -14.01 8.47 10.04
N LEU A 109 -13.40 9.07 9.03
CA LEU A 109 -12.72 10.36 9.14
C LEU A 109 -13.22 11.28 8.03
N HIS A 110 -13.80 12.41 8.40
CA HIS A 110 -14.01 13.50 7.45
C HIS A 110 -13.02 14.63 7.77
N VAL A 111 -12.33 15.12 6.73
CA VAL A 111 -11.47 16.30 6.81
C VAL A 111 -12.13 17.40 6.00
N PHE A 112 -12.55 18.48 6.66
CA PHE A 112 -13.14 19.63 5.98
C PHE A 112 -12.08 20.72 5.83
N ASN A 113 -12.04 21.35 4.65
CA ASN A 113 -11.09 22.40 4.36
C ASN A 113 -11.67 23.75 4.82
N SER A 114 -10.92 24.50 5.62
CA SER A 114 -11.23 25.88 5.96
C SER A 114 -10.37 26.80 5.07
N PRO A 115 -10.94 27.46 4.05
CA PRO A 115 -10.17 28.29 3.11
C PRO A 115 -9.62 29.60 3.72
N ILE A 116 -9.80 29.81 5.02
CA ILE A 116 -9.62 31.11 5.68
C ILE A 116 -8.15 31.47 5.93
N VAL A 117 -7.24 30.50 5.97
CA VAL A 117 -5.85 30.75 6.42
C VAL A 117 -4.92 31.30 5.34
N ASP A 118 -5.30 31.20 4.06
CA ASP A 118 -4.38 31.51 2.94
C ASP A 118 -4.60 32.89 2.26
N MET A 119 -5.59 33.69 2.67
CA MET A 119 -6.10 34.81 1.84
C MET A 119 -6.26 36.20 2.49
N ILE A 120 -5.73 36.49 3.68
CA ILE A 120 -5.99 37.80 4.33
C ILE A 120 -4.72 38.67 4.44
N PRO A 121 -4.59 39.71 3.60
CA PRO A 121 -3.68 40.83 3.86
C PRO A 121 -4.08 41.54 5.16
N PHE A 122 -3.08 41.87 6.00
CA PHE A 122 -3.21 42.39 7.36
C PHE A 122 -3.98 43.72 7.55
N THR A 123 -4.60 44.29 6.51
CA THR A 123 -5.04 45.70 6.53
C THR A 123 -6.51 45.92 6.94
N ASP A 124 -7.39 44.91 6.95
CA ASP A 124 -8.83 45.08 7.25
C ASP A 124 -9.38 44.05 8.26
N MET A 125 -8.68 43.83 9.37
CA MET A 125 -8.92 42.69 10.28
C MET A 125 -10.29 42.66 10.98
N ALA A 126 -10.91 43.79 11.36
CA ALA A 126 -12.00 43.76 12.36
C ALA A 126 -13.40 43.38 11.83
N SER A 127 -13.81 43.86 10.65
CA SER A 127 -15.10 43.48 10.02
C SER A 127 -15.01 42.12 9.32
N ILE A 128 -13.84 41.80 8.78
CA ILE A 128 -13.53 40.52 8.15
C ILE A 128 -13.53 39.37 9.18
N GLN A 129 -13.08 39.60 10.43
CA GLN A 129 -13.05 38.57 11.49
C GLN A 129 -14.44 37.98 11.81
N ILE A 130 -15.49 38.83 11.89
CA ILE A 130 -16.83 38.41 12.34
C ILE A 130 -17.53 37.58 11.25
N ASP A 131 -17.48 38.02 9.99
CA ASP A 131 -18.05 37.27 8.87
C ASP A 131 -17.31 35.94 8.63
N ILE A 132 -16.01 35.91 8.89
CA ILE A 132 -15.17 34.70 8.82
C ILE A 132 -15.52 33.71 9.92
N ASP A 133 -15.65 34.14 11.17
CA ASP A 133 -15.97 33.25 12.30
C ASP A 133 -17.37 32.66 12.14
N ILE A 134 -18.34 33.44 11.64
CA ILE A 134 -19.69 32.97 11.31
C ILE A 134 -19.63 31.96 10.15
N SER A 135 -18.92 32.26 9.08
CA SER A 135 -18.77 31.37 7.92
C SER A 135 -18.05 30.05 8.27
N TYR A 136 -17.04 30.12 9.14
CA TYR A 136 -16.32 28.98 9.67
C TYR A 136 -17.21 28.09 10.54
N GLY A 137 -17.94 28.68 11.49
CA GLY A 137 -18.89 27.96 12.34
C GLY A 137 -19.98 27.25 11.53
N VAL A 138 -20.47 27.90 10.46
CA VAL A 138 -21.44 27.31 9.53
C VAL A 138 -20.83 26.12 8.76
N LEU A 139 -19.61 26.26 8.24
CA LEU A 139 -18.93 25.19 7.51
C LEU A 139 -18.65 23.97 8.39
N GLN A 140 -18.16 24.20 9.61
CA GLN A 140 -17.88 23.14 10.58
C GLN A 140 -19.18 22.43 10.98
N GLU A 141 -20.25 23.17 11.24
CA GLU A 141 -21.53 22.57 11.64
C GLU A 141 -22.20 21.81 10.47
N ASP A 142 -22.09 22.29 9.22
CA ASP A 142 -22.54 21.55 8.04
C ASP A 142 -21.75 20.25 7.86
N ALA A 143 -20.41 20.30 7.94
CA ALA A 143 -19.56 19.13 7.88
C ALA A 143 -19.88 18.12 9.00
N ARG A 144 -20.15 18.61 10.21
CA ARG A 144 -20.57 17.80 11.36
C ARG A 144 -21.92 17.14 11.12
N LYS A 145 -22.92 17.89 10.62
CA LYS A 145 -24.26 17.37 10.29
C LYS A 145 -24.18 16.27 9.23
N LYS A 146 -23.43 16.49 8.15
CA LYS A 146 -23.20 15.49 7.09
C LYS A 146 -22.53 14.24 7.63
N LEU A 147 -21.50 14.39 8.47
CA LEU A 147 -20.80 13.28 9.10
C LEU A 147 -21.71 12.46 10.03
N ILE A 148 -22.50 13.11 10.88
CA ILE A 148 -23.44 12.44 11.79
C ILE A 148 -24.51 11.70 11.00
N LYS A 149 -25.09 12.34 9.97
CA LYS A 149 -26.07 11.71 9.09
C LYS A 149 -25.49 10.44 8.45
N PHE A 150 -24.32 10.56 7.83
CA PHE A 150 -23.64 9.43 7.19
C PHE A 150 -23.31 8.32 8.20
N PHE A 151 -22.80 8.68 9.38
CA PHE A 151 -22.49 7.72 10.44
C PHE A 151 -23.74 6.95 10.90
N ASN A 152 -24.88 7.62 11.04
CA ASN A 152 -26.12 6.96 11.43
C ASN A 152 -26.62 5.99 10.35
N GLU A 153 -26.57 6.38 9.08
CA GLU A 153 -26.90 5.49 7.95
C GLU A 153 -25.96 4.28 7.91
N TYR A 154 -24.67 4.52 8.12
CA TYR A 154 -23.62 3.51 8.12
C TYR A 154 -23.77 2.52 9.28
N LYS A 155 -24.07 3.02 10.48
CA LYS A 155 -24.32 2.20 11.67
C LYS A 155 -25.60 1.39 11.51
N LYS A 156 -26.68 2.01 11.04
CA LYS A 156 -27.94 1.32 10.73
C LYS A 156 -27.70 0.18 9.73
N TYR A 157 -26.94 0.43 8.67
CA TYR A 157 -26.59 -0.62 7.71
C TYR A 157 -25.83 -1.76 8.38
N ALA A 158 -24.86 -1.47 9.27
CA ALA A 158 -24.16 -2.49 10.03
C ALA A 158 -25.12 -3.32 10.89
N ASP A 159 -26.01 -2.68 11.64
CA ASP A 159 -27.01 -3.35 12.49
C ASP A 159 -27.92 -4.25 11.65
N ASP A 160 -28.50 -3.72 10.56
CA ASP A 160 -29.41 -4.43 9.66
C ASP A 160 -28.74 -5.63 8.92
N ASN A 161 -27.40 -5.68 8.91
CA ASN A 161 -26.60 -6.72 8.24
C ASN A 161 -25.83 -7.63 9.23
N GLY A 162 -26.24 -7.68 10.50
CA GLY A 162 -25.63 -8.57 11.50
C GLY A 162 -24.20 -8.19 11.90
N MET A 163 -23.87 -6.90 11.79
CA MET A 163 -22.57 -6.32 12.15
C MET A 163 -22.67 -5.35 13.35
N GLY A 164 -23.75 -5.41 14.13
CA GLY A 164 -24.01 -4.48 15.24
C GLY A 164 -22.99 -4.53 16.39
N ASP A 165 -22.25 -5.63 16.54
CA ASP A 165 -21.17 -5.76 17.53
C ASP A 165 -19.88 -5.02 17.14
N LEU A 166 -19.79 -4.50 15.91
CA LEU A 166 -18.62 -3.76 15.46
C LEU A 166 -18.49 -2.42 16.18
N LYS A 167 -17.27 -2.13 16.65
CA LYS A 167 -16.94 -0.81 17.18
C LYS A 167 -16.75 0.15 16.01
N ILE A 168 -17.76 1.00 15.78
CA ILE A 168 -17.75 2.03 14.74
C ILE A 168 -17.71 3.40 15.41
N GLY A 169 -16.72 4.21 15.06
CA GLY A 169 -16.61 5.61 15.47
C GLY A 169 -16.43 6.54 14.27
N TYR A 170 -16.50 7.84 14.53
CA TYR A 170 -16.19 8.87 13.54
C TYR A 170 -15.30 9.96 14.14
N ALA A 171 -14.62 10.70 13.28
CA ALA A 171 -13.85 11.88 13.64
C ALA A 171 -14.01 12.96 12.56
N LEU A 172 -14.17 14.20 13.00
CA LEU A 172 -14.11 15.38 12.14
C LEU A 172 -12.75 16.06 12.36
N ARG A 173 -12.09 16.47 11.28
CA ARG A 173 -10.83 17.20 11.30
C ARG A 173 -10.89 18.40 10.38
N GLU A 174 -10.19 19.44 10.76
CA GLU A 174 -9.98 20.62 9.92
C GLU A 174 -8.65 20.48 9.14
N GLY A 175 -8.63 21.02 7.92
CA GLY A 175 -7.43 21.23 7.12
C GLY A 175 -7.47 20.52 5.77
N PHE A 176 -6.30 20.34 5.16
CA PHE A 176 -6.20 19.56 3.92
C PHE A 176 -6.35 18.07 4.20
N ALA A 177 -7.08 17.37 3.32
CA ALA A 177 -7.40 15.96 3.48
C ALA A 177 -6.16 15.08 3.72
N SER A 178 -5.10 15.24 2.93
CA SER A 178 -3.88 14.43 3.06
C SER A 178 -3.23 14.61 4.45
N TYR A 179 -3.06 15.85 4.91
CA TYR A 179 -2.52 16.13 6.25
C TYR A 179 -3.40 15.60 7.37
N GLY A 180 -4.72 15.81 7.30
CA GLY A 180 -5.68 15.33 8.30
C GLY A 180 -5.67 13.80 8.42
N ILE A 181 -5.56 13.09 7.29
CA ILE A 181 -5.47 11.63 7.25
C ILE A 181 -4.11 11.16 7.80
N ILE A 182 -3.00 11.78 7.39
CA ILE A 182 -1.65 11.43 7.89
C ILE A 182 -1.56 11.60 9.41
N ASP A 183 -2.06 12.71 9.94
CA ASP A 183 -2.08 12.98 11.38
C ASP A 183 -2.99 11.97 12.11
N MET A 184 -4.16 11.63 11.54
CA MET A 184 -5.01 10.58 12.11
C MET A 184 -4.33 9.20 12.10
N CYS A 185 -3.57 8.86 11.05
CA CYS A 185 -2.77 7.64 11.02
C CYS A 185 -1.75 7.59 12.17
N LYS A 186 -1.10 8.71 12.52
CA LYS A 186 -0.15 8.79 13.65
C LYS A 186 -0.85 8.59 15.00
N ARG A 187 -2.03 9.18 15.20
CA ARG A 187 -2.77 9.15 16.48
C ARG A 187 -3.55 7.87 16.69
N TYR A 188 -4.32 7.46 15.68
CA TYR A 188 -5.20 6.29 15.75
C TYR A 188 -4.44 4.97 15.56
N LYS A 189 -3.29 5.02 14.85
CA LYS A 189 -2.44 3.88 14.49
C LYS A 189 -3.25 2.73 13.85
N PRO A 190 -3.97 3.00 12.75
CA PRO A 190 -4.71 1.97 12.03
C PRO A 190 -3.77 0.91 11.47
N GLY A 191 -4.22 -0.34 11.44
CA GLY A 191 -3.54 -1.43 10.73
C GLY A 191 -3.87 -1.46 9.24
N LEU A 192 -4.93 -0.75 8.83
CA LEU A 192 -5.37 -0.65 7.43
C LEU A 192 -6.06 0.70 7.21
N LEU A 193 -5.71 1.36 6.11
CA LEU A 193 -6.41 2.51 5.58
C LEU A 193 -7.27 2.04 4.39
N VAL A 194 -8.55 2.42 4.34
CA VAL A 194 -9.44 2.10 3.22
C VAL A 194 -9.96 3.40 2.62
N MET A 195 -9.68 3.64 1.34
CA MET A 195 -10.09 4.86 0.63
C MET A 195 -10.83 4.51 -0.66
N GLY A 196 -11.84 5.31 -0.99
CA GLY A 196 -12.52 5.21 -2.28
C GLY A 196 -11.74 5.93 -3.37
N THR A 197 -11.91 5.49 -4.61
CA THR A 197 -11.53 6.24 -5.81
C THR A 197 -12.63 6.12 -6.85
N LYS A 198 -12.80 7.15 -7.69
CA LYS A 198 -13.72 7.07 -8.84
C LYS A 198 -13.27 5.91 -9.74
N SER A 199 -14.21 5.20 -10.38
CA SER A 199 -13.83 4.20 -11.40
C SER A 199 -13.14 4.82 -12.61
N GLU A 200 -13.46 6.09 -12.93
CA GLU A 200 -12.68 6.89 -13.86
C GLU A 200 -11.34 7.36 -13.27
N GLY A 201 -11.09 7.20 -11.97
CA GLY A 201 -9.80 7.49 -11.33
C GLY A 201 -8.66 6.63 -11.87
N PHE A 202 -8.94 5.39 -12.30
CA PHE A 202 -7.96 4.60 -13.05
C PHE A 202 -7.78 5.11 -14.51
N ARG A 203 -8.71 5.92 -15.02
CA ARG A 203 -8.73 6.49 -16.38
C ARG A 203 -8.33 7.98 -16.44
N SER A 204 -8.36 8.72 -15.33
CA SER A 204 -7.91 10.12 -15.15
C SER A 204 -6.44 10.16 -14.77
N SER A 205 -5.70 11.25 -15.01
CA SER A 205 -4.23 11.40 -14.80
C SER A 205 -3.68 10.91 -13.44
N GLU A 206 -4.54 10.69 -12.45
CA GLU A 206 -4.20 10.30 -11.08
C GLU A 206 -4.86 8.96 -10.68
N LEU A 207 -4.15 7.84 -10.89
CA LEU A 207 -4.62 6.47 -10.60
C LEU A 207 -5.07 6.27 -9.14
N VAL A 208 -4.28 6.82 -8.24
CA VAL A 208 -4.59 7.00 -6.84
C VAL A 208 -4.79 8.51 -6.74
N GLY A 209 -6.00 8.99 -6.48
CA GLY A 209 -6.25 10.44 -6.38
C GLY A 209 -5.20 11.10 -5.47
N GLY A 210 -4.78 12.33 -5.77
CA GLY A 210 -3.61 12.96 -5.14
C GLY A 210 -3.51 12.77 -3.62
N VAL A 211 -4.64 12.86 -2.91
CA VAL A 211 -4.75 12.62 -1.46
C VAL A 211 -4.24 11.24 -1.04
N ALA A 212 -4.70 10.18 -1.71
CA ALA A 212 -4.33 8.81 -1.36
C ALA A 212 -2.84 8.53 -1.67
N ALA A 213 -2.30 9.13 -2.74
CA ALA A 213 -0.88 9.05 -3.09
C ALA A 213 0.00 9.77 -2.05
N ASP A 214 -0.44 10.94 -1.56
CA ASP A 214 0.26 11.67 -0.50
C ASP A 214 0.28 10.88 0.82
N VAL A 215 -0.86 10.30 1.20
CA VAL A 215 -0.99 9.55 2.45
C VAL A 215 -0.11 8.30 2.44
N VAL A 216 -0.10 7.52 1.36
CA VAL A 216 0.73 6.31 1.29
C VAL A 216 2.23 6.65 1.27
N ARG A 217 2.64 7.77 0.66
CA ARG A 217 4.04 8.25 0.72
C ARG A 217 4.46 8.66 2.13
N ALA A 218 3.55 9.25 2.90
CA ALA A 218 3.85 9.80 4.22
C ALA A 218 3.62 8.82 5.38
N THR A 219 2.99 7.67 5.17
CA THR A 219 2.65 6.71 6.24
C THR A 219 3.35 5.35 6.04
N LYS A 220 3.21 4.45 7.01
CA LYS A 220 3.63 3.04 6.94
C LYS A 220 2.41 2.09 6.97
N VAL A 221 1.21 2.66 6.83
CA VAL A 221 -0.06 1.94 6.95
C VAL A 221 -0.44 1.40 5.57
N PRO A 222 -0.72 0.09 5.41
CA PRO A 222 -1.25 -0.44 4.16
C PRO A 222 -2.52 0.31 3.73
N LEU A 223 -2.60 0.67 2.45
CA LEU A 223 -3.72 1.39 1.86
C LEU A 223 -4.48 0.49 0.89
N LEU A 224 -5.74 0.23 1.19
CA LEU A 224 -6.67 -0.42 0.28
C LEU A 224 -7.51 0.63 -0.45
N VAL A 225 -7.31 0.71 -1.76
CA VAL A 225 -8.07 1.59 -2.66
C VAL A 225 -9.23 0.81 -3.26
N ILE A 226 -10.45 1.34 -3.11
CA ILE A 226 -11.69 0.74 -3.59
C ILE A 226 -12.24 1.55 -4.77
N PRO A 227 -12.24 1.01 -5.99
CA PRO A 227 -12.94 1.62 -7.13
C PRO A 227 -14.45 1.75 -6.86
N GLU A 228 -15.08 2.78 -7.42
CA GLU A 228 -16.51 3.03 -7.29
C GLU A 228 -17.39 1.86 -7.75
N LYS A 229 -17.02 1.21 -8.86
CA LYS A 229 -17.73 0.05 -9.42
C LYS A 229 -17.30 -1.28 -8.81
N ALA A 230 -16.24 -1.31 -8.00
CA ALA A 230 -15.82 -2.49 -7.25
C ALA A 230 -16.76 -2.71 -6.06
N ARG A 231 -17.99 -3.14 -6.34
CA ARG A 231 -18.99 -3.43 -5.32
C ARG A 231 -18.87 -4.89 -4.90
N LEU A 232 -18.28 -5.13 -3.74
CA LEU A 232 -18.39 -6.45 -3.11
C LEU A 232 -19.78 -6.62 -2.52
N LYS A 233 -20.56 -7.55 -3.06
CA LYS A 233 -21.81 -7.97 -2.40
C LYS A 233 -21.51 -8.97 -1.29
N ASN A 234 -20.45 -9.77 -1.45
CA ASN A 234 -19.97 -10.73 -0.47
C ASN A 234 -18.44 -10.81 -0.49
N LEU A 235 -17.81 -10.97 0.67
CA LEU A 235 -16.36 -11.18 0.76
C LEU A 235 -15.89 -12.44 0.04
N ASN A 236 -16.77 -13.44 -0.10
CA ASN A 236 -16.51 -14.66 -0.88
C ASN A 236 -16.34 -14.40 -2.39
N GLU A 237 -16.62 -13.19 -2.87
CA GLU A 237 -16.36 -12.78 -4.26
C GLU A 237 -14.89 -12.45 -4.50
N VAL A 238 -14.14 -12.08 -3.46
CA VAL A 238 -12.68 -12.02 -3.55
C VAL A 238 -12.20 -13.46 -3.45
N LYS A 239 -11.73 -14.03 -4.57
CA LYS A 239 -11.18 -15.39 -4.60
C LYS A 239 -9.74 -15.40 -5.09
N ASN A 240 -9.42 -14.62 -6.10
CA ASN A 240 -8.11 -14.62 -6.71
C ASN A 240 -7.39 -13.30 -6.40
N VAL A 241 -6.27 -13.39 -5.69
CA VAL A 241 -5.45 -12.24 -5.32
C VAL A 241 -4.13 -12.33 -6.05
N LEU A 242 -3.73 -11.24 -6.70
CA LEU A 242 -2.42 -11.10 -7.29
C LEU A 242 -1.54 -10.21 -6.41
N TYR A 243 -0.40 -10.73 -5.97
CA TYR A 243 0.72 -9.94 -5.49
C TYR A 243 1.72 -9.71 -6.64
N ALA A 244 1.86 -8.48 -7.10
CA ALA A 244 2.81 -8.11 -8.15
C ALA A 244 4.17 -7.77 -7.53
N THR A 245 5.09 -8.73 -7.54
CA THR A 245 6.43 -8.56 -6.95
C THR A 245 7.42 -7.93 -7.93
N ARG A 246 8.34 -7.13 -7.39
CA ARG A 246 9.50 -6.58 -8.11
C ARG A 246 10.84 -7.19 -7.67
N PHE A 247 10.79 -8.14 -6.74
CA PHE A 247 11.92 -8.70 -6.04
C PHE A 247 12.72 -7.65 -5.25
N ASP A 248 12.03 -6.66 -4.71
CA ASP A 248 12.63 -5.69 -3.79
C ASP A 248 12.61 -6.23 -2.34
N ASP A 249 13.37 -5.59 -1.44
CA ASP A 249 13.43 -6.00 -0.04
C ASP A 249 12.07 -5.84 0.68
N SER A 250 11.29 -4.84 0.28
CA SER A 250 9.98 -4.55 0.87
C SER A 250 8.95 -5.64 0.52
N ASP A 251 9.12 -6.34 -0.60
CA ASP A 251 8.23 -7.41 -1.06
C ASP A 251 8.10 -8.52 -0.01
N PHE A 252 9.20 -8.92 0.62
CA PHE A 252 9.25 -9.97 1.63
C PHE A 252 8.37 -9.64 2.84
N THR A 253 8.36 -8.37 3.23
CA THR A 253 7.50 -7.89 4.33
C THR A 253 6.06 -7.73 3.86
N ALA A 254 5.85 -7.15 2.68
CA ALA A 254 4.53 -6.85 2.14
C ALA A 254 3.72 -8.10 1.82
N ILE A 255 4.30 -9.12 1.17
CA ILE A 255 3.60 -10.38 0.90
C ILE A 255 3.23 -11.11 2.21
N ARG A 256 4.10 -11.03 3.23
CA ARG A 256 3.80 -11.65 4.54
C ARG A 256 2.64 -10.93 5.23
N LYS A 257 2.63 -9.59 5.19
CA LYS A 257 1.51 -8.79 5.68
C LYS A 257 0.23 -9.10 4.92
N LEU A 258 0.31 -9.20 3.60
CA LEU A 258 -0.81 -9.59 2.74
C LEU A 258 -1.37 -10.93 3.20
N LEU A 259 -0.56 -11.98 3.28
CA LEU A 259 -1.00 -13.31 3.69
C LEU A 259 -1.58 -13.33 5.11
N THR A 260 -1.04 -12.50 6.01
CA THR A 260 -1.58 -12.33 7.37
C THR A 260 -2.95 -11.64 7.36
N MET A 261 -3.11 -10.57 6.56
CA MET A 261 -4.39 -9.89 6.39
C MET A 261 -5.41 -10.83 5.75
N LEU A 262 -4.97 -11.67 4.81
CA LEU A 262 -5.83 -12.55 4.05
C LEU A 262 -6.09 -13.92 4.71
N SER A 263 -5.51 -14.18 5.89
CA SER A 263 -5.58 -15.50 6.52
C SER A 263 -6.99 -15.93 6.97
N GLY A 264 -7.93 -14.98 7.06
CA GLY A 264 -9.34 -15.23 7.40
C GLY A 264 -10.21 -15.59 6.20
N PHE A 265 -9.64 -15.64 4.99
CA PHE A 265 -10.36 -15.85 3.74
C PHE A 265 -9.87 -17.13 3.03
N ASN A 266 -10.75 -17.74 2.25
CA ASN A 266 -10.40 -18.85 1.38
C ASN A 266 -10.03 -18.32 -0.01
N LEU A 267 -8.75 -18.08 -0.24
CA LEU A 267 -8.24 -17.36 -1.42
C LEU A 267 -7.16 -18.16 -2.16
N ASN A 268 -7.14 -17.97 -3.48
CA ASN A 268 -6.02 -18.31 -4.34
C ASN A 268 -5.11 -17.08 -4.41
N VAL A 269 -3.88 -17.20 -3.92
CA VAL A 269 -2.90 -16.11 -3.98
C VAL A 269 -1.85 -16.45 -5.01
N SER A 270 -1.71 -15.60 -6.03
CA SER A 270 -0.65 -15.65 -7.02
C SER A 270 0.37 -14.56 -6.72
N CYS A 271 1.65 -14.90 -6.65
CA CYS A 271 2.76 -13.96 -6.59
C CYS A 271 3.47 -13.97 -7.93
N ALA A 272 3.37 -12.88 -8.69
CA ALA A 272 3.90 -12.85 -10.05
C ALA A 272 4.80 -11.66 -10.33
N ASN A 273 5.80 -11.90 -11.18
CA ASN A 273 6.71 -10.88 -11.72
C ASN A 273 6.63 -10.89 -13.25
N VAL A 274 6.75 -9.72 -13.88
CA VAL A 274 6.89 -9.62 -15.33
C VAL A 274 8.35 -9.40 -15.71
N CYS A 275 8.86 -10.22 -16.64
CA CYS A 275 10.23 -10.13 -17.13
C CYS A 275 10.32 -10.49 -18.62
N ASP A 276 11.38 -10.04 -19.29
CA ASP A 276 11.62 -10.33 -20.71
C ASP A 276 11.92 -11.81 -20.96
N ASN A 277 12.69 -12.42 -20.05
CA ASN A 277 13.15 -13.80 -20.13
C ASN A 277 12.89 -14.55 -18.81
N PRO A 278 11.79 -15.33 -18.71
CA PRO A 278 11.52 -16.17 -17.55
C PRO A 278 12.57 -17.24 -17.27
N GLU A 279 13.41 -17.58 -18.25
CA GLU A 279 14.49 -18.55 -18.11
C GLU A 279 15.78 -17.96 -17.50
N ASP A 280 15.83 -16.64 -17.27
CA ASP A 280 16.97 -15.97 -16.66
C ASP A 280 17.24 -16.51 -15.24
N THR A 281 18.48 -16.95 -15.00
CA THR A 281 18.90 -17.58 -13.73
C THR A 281 18.75 -16.64 -12.54
N VAL A 282 19.02 -15.34 -12.71
CA VAL A 282 18.91 -14.35 -11.63
C VAL A 282 17.44 -14.11 -11.28
N VAL A 283 16.57 -13.98 -12.29
CA VAL A 283 15.12 -13.83 -12.10
C VAL A 283 14.53 -15.06 -11.40
N LYS A 284 14.90 -16.28 -11.86
CA LYS A 284 14.49 -17.53 -11.21
C LYS A 284 14.98 -17.63 -9.76
N ALA A 285 16.23 -17.27 -9.50
CA ALA A 285 16.79 -17.27 -8.16
C ALA A 285 16.04 -16.31 -7.21
N ARG A 286 15.69 -15.11 -7.69
CA ARG A 286 14.90 -14.14 -6.93
C ARG A 286 13.50 -14.67 -6.58
N MET A 287 12.83 -15.29 -7.55
CA MET A 287 11.51 -15.90 -7.33
C MET A 287 11.60 -17.05 -6.32
N SER A 288 12.56 -17.96 -6.50
CA SER A 288 12.81 -19.09 -5.59
C SER A 288 13.10 -18.60 -4.17
N ALA A 289 13.88 -17.53 -3.99
CA ALA A 289 14.15 -16.97 -2.67
C ALA A 289 12.91 -16.41 -1.99
N LEU A 290 12.00 -15.77 -2.74
CA LEU A 290 10.73 -15.28 -2.21
C LEU A 290 9.81 -16.45 -1.84
N GLU A 291 9.73 -17.46 -2.70
CA GLU A 291 8.97 -18.69 -2.46
C GLU A 291 9.45 -19.43 -1.19
N ASP A 292 10.76 -19.65 -1.06
CA ASP A 292 11.36 -20.30 0.11
C ASP A 292 11.10 -19.52 1.38
N TYR A 293 11.25 -18.20 1.33
CA TYR A 293 10.92 -17.34 2.47
C TYR A 293 9.45 -17.51 2.88
N ILE A 294 8.51 -17.46 1.93
CA ILE A 294 7.08 -17.59 2.20
C ILE A 294 6.72 -18.96 2.76
N LYS A 295 7.26 -20.04 2.21
CA LYS A 295 7.07 -21.40 2.72
C LYS A 295 7.51 -21.55 4.19
N ARG A 296 8.56 -20.82 4.60
CA ARG A 296 9.02 -20.81 5.99
C ARG A 296 8.11 -20.00 6.91
N VAL A 297 7.61 -18.85 6.46
CA VAL A 297 6.84 -17.92 7.31
C VAL A 297 5.33 -18.18 7.32
N VAL A 298 4.78 -18.78 6.26
CA VAL A 298 3.35 -19.05 6.10
C VAL A 298 3.13 -20.51 5.77
N LYS A 299 2.57 -21.27 6.73
CA LYS A 299 2.36 -22.72 6.60
C LYS A 299 1.00 -23.13 6.03
N LYS A 300 0.00 -22.24 6.09
CA LYS A 300 -1.42 -22.57 5.83
C LYS A 300 -1.95 -22.08 4.49
N THR A 301 -1.36 -21.02 3.92
CA THR A 301 -1.83 -20.42 2.67
C THR A 301 -0.93 -20.86 1.53
N LYS A 302 -1.51 -21.52 0.53
CA LYS A 302 -0.81 -21.84 -0.70
C LYS A 302 -0.67 -20.56 -1.53
N VAL A 303 0.55 -20.30 -2.01
CA VAL A 303 0.86 -19.20 -2.91
C VAL A 303 1.46 -19.80 -4.18
N ASP A 304 0.88 -19.47 -5.33
CA ASP A 304 1.42 -19.86 -6.63
C ASP A 304 2.39 -18.78 -7.12
N PHE A 305 3.61 -19.15 -7.47
CA PHE A 305 4.66 -18.23 -7.92
C PHE A 305 4.83 -18.32 -9.44
N GLU A 306 4.69 -17.19 -10.15
CA GLU A 306 4.68 -17.17 -11.62
C GLU A 306 5.60 -16.09 -12.21
N LEU A 307 6.41 -16.46 -13.21
CA LEU A 307 7.18 -15.52 -14.03
C LEU A 307 6.43 -15.31 -15.35
N ILE A 308 5.92 -14.10 -15.56
CA ILE A 308 5.15 -13.73 -16.75
C ILE A 308 6.11 -13.14 -17.78
N LYS A 309 6.14 -13.72 -18.98
CA LYS A 309 6.92 -13.17 -20.09
C LYS A 309 6.27 -11.89 -20.60
N GLY A 310 7.00 -10.78 -20.60
CA GLY A 310 6.52 -9.53 -21.19
C GLY A 310 7.51 -8.38 -21.07
N LYS A 311 7.64 -7.59 -22.14
CA LYS A 311 8.45 -6.35 -22.16
C LYS A 311 7.75 -5.17 -21.49
N ASN A 312 6.42 -5.18 -21.50
CA ASN A 312 5.58 -4.17 -20.90
C ASN A 312 4.83 -4.80 -19.73
N ALA A 313 5.26 -4.48 -18.51
CA ALA A 313 4.64 -4.99 -17.29
C ALA A 313 3.14 -4.68 -17.22
N ALA A 314 2.69 -3.54 -17.74
CA ALA A 314 1.28 -3.20 -17.65
C ALA A 314 0.38 -4.07 -18.51
N GLU A 315 0.77 -4.29 -19.76
CA GLU A 315 0.00 -5.13 -20.68
C GLU A 315 0.02 -6.59 -20.23
N ALA A 316 1.18 -7.08 -19.76
CA ALA A 316 1.33 -8.43 -19.24
C ALA A 316 0.43 -8.65 -18.00
N PHE A 317 0.47 -7.75 -17.02
CA PHE A 317 -0.40 -7.84 -15.86
C PHE A 317 -1.87 -7.62 -16.19
N LYS A 318 -2.21 -6.76 -17.15
CA LYS A 318 -3.59 -6.61 -17.64
C LYS A 318 -4.12 -7.95 -18.18
N GLY A 319 -3.37 -8.59 -19.07
CA GLY A 319 -3.73 -9.89 -19.62
C GLY A 319 -3.84 -10.97 -18.54
N TYR A 320 -2.94 -10.95 -17.56
CA TYR A 320 -2.97 -11.88 -16.43
C TYR A 320 -4.18 -11.64 -15.51
N ILE A 321 -4.48 -10.39 -15.17
CA ILE A 321 -5.63 -10.00 -14.33
C ILE A 321 -6.94 -10.49 -14.96
N THR A 322 -7.13 -10.24 -16.26
CA THR A 322 -8.31 -10.71 -16.99
C THR A 322 -8.33 -12.24 -17.11
N GLY A 323 -7.22 -12.85 -17.52
CA GLY A 323 -7.15 -14.30 -17.78
C GLY A 323 -7.32 -15.17 -16.54
N LYS A 324 -6.86 -14.70 -15.37
CA LYS A 324 -6.98 -15.41 -14.08
C LYS A 324 -8.16 -14.94 -13.23
N ASN A 325 -8.98 -14.01 -13.73
CA ASN A 325 -10.08 -13.39 -12.99
C ASN A 325 -9.62 -12.87 -11.62
N ILE A 326 -8.55 -12.09 -11.59
CA ILE A 326 -8.02 -11.48 -10.36
C ILE A 326 -9.05 -10.50 -9.81
N ASN A 327 -9.33 -10.58 -8.51
CA ASN A 327 -10.31 -9.74 -7.81
C ASN A 327 -9.65 -8.71 -6.87
N LEU A 328 -8.35 -8.82 -6.62
CA LEU A 328 -7.58 -7.90 -5.80
C LEU A 328 -6.14 -7.88 -6.30
N LEU A 329 -5.61 -6.70 -6.58
CA LEU A 329 -4.19 -6.50 -6.87
C LEU A 329 -3.49 -5.96 -5.61
N ALA A 330 -2.33 -6.50 -5.27
CA ALA A 330 -1.49 -6.08 -4.15
C ALA A 330 -0.05 -5.81 -4.62
N LEU A 331 0.57 -4.76 -4.09
CA LEU A 331 1.93 -4.35 -4.47
C LEU A 331 2.59 -3.44 -3.41
N THR A 332 3.90 -3.26 -3.49
CA THR A 332 4.68 -2.31 -2.67
C THR A 332 4.76 -0.92 -3.31
N MET A 333 4.88 0.13 -2.48
CA MET A 333 5.15 1.50 -2.93
C MET A 333 6.41 2.05 -2.30
N HIS A 334 7.38 2.44 -3.13
CA HIS A 334 8.68 2.98 -2.70
C HIS A 334 8.66 4.50 -2.47
N LYS A 335 9.46 4.97 -1.50
CA LYS A 335 9.45 6.36 -1.03
C LYS A 335 10.31 7.35 -1.84
N ARG A 336 11.47 6.98 -2.39
CA ARG A 336 12.38 7.94 -3.06
C ARG A 336 13.27 7.31 -4.14
N GLY A 337 13.42 8.04 -5.26
CA GLY A 337 14.36 7.78 -6.35
C GLY A 337 13.68 7.30 -7.64
N LEU A 338 13.64 8.12 -8.69
CA LEU A 338 13.37 7.72 -10.09
C LEU A 338 12.17 6.77 -10.32
N LEU A 339 11.11 6.90 -9.51
CA LEU A 339 9.93 6.02 -9.49
C LEU A 339 8.79 6.50 -10.39
N GLU A 340 9.11 7.15 -11.51
CA GLU A 340 8.13 7.42 -12.57
C GLU A 340 7.92 6.22 -13.52
N ARG A 341 8.79 5.20 -13.53
CA ARG A 341 8.81 4.20 -14.64
C ARG A 341 8.15 2.86 -14.36
N LEU A 342 8.04 2.41 -13.11
CA LEU A 342 7.26 1.22 -12.71
C LEU A 342 6.02 1.56 -11.88
N PHE A 343 5.97 2.80 -11.36
CA PHE A 343 4.78 3.41 -10.78
C PHE A 343 4.52 4.75 -11.46
N ASN A 344 4.53 4.73 -12.79
CA ASN A 344 3.74 5.72 -13.51
C ASN A 344 2.29 5.45 -13.11
N PRO A 345 1.52 6.43 -12.60
CA PRO A 345 0.07 6.33 -12.58
C PRO A 345 -0.50 5.88 -13.94
N SER A 346 0.23 6.04 -15.05
CA SER A 346 -0.08 5.48 -16.37
C SER A 346 0.14 3.96 -16.52
N LEU A 347 1.10 3.35 -15.80
CA LEU A 347 1.43 1.92 -15.90
C LEU A 347 0.46 1.08 -15.06
N THR A 348 0.29 1.42 -13.78
CA THR A 348 -0.81 0.81 -12.98
C THR A 348 -2.17 1.12 -13.62
N ARG A 349 -2.31 2.23 -14.36
CA ARG A 349 -3.52 2.55 -15.13
C ARG A 349 -3.69 1.56 -16.25
N LYS A 350 -2.65 1.36 -17.06
CA LYS A 350 -2.72 0.41 -18.17
C LYS A 350 -2.98 -1.01 -17.66
N MET A 351 -2.54 -1.36 -16.44
CA MET A 351 -2.89 -2.64 -15.78
C MET A 351 -4.37 -2.72 -15.40
N LEU A 352 -4.93 -1.66 -14.83
CA LEU A 352 -6.26 -1.64 -14.20
C LEU A 352 -7.34 -0.92 -15.03
N SER A 353 -7.03 -0.39 -16.22
CA SER A 353 -7.88 0.56 -16.96
C SER A 353 -9.28 0.03 -17.30
N ASP A 354 -9.39 -1.29 -17.34
CA ASP A 354 -10.58 -2.04 -17.71
C ASP A 354 -11.04 -2.96 -16.56
N ALA A 355 -10.33 -2.95 -15.43
CA ALA A 355 -10.59 -3.80 -14.28
C ALA A 355 -10.98 -2.95 -13.07
N ASP A 356 -12.26 -2.96 -12.72
CA ASP A 356 -12.80 -2.34 -11.49
C ASP A 356 -12.48 -3.23 -10.26
N ILE A 357 -11.20 -3.48 -10.00
CA ILE A 357 -10.73 -4.31 -8.87
C ILE A 357 -10.04 -3.46 -7.80
N PRO A 358 -10.22 -3.78 -6.51
CA PRO A 358 -9.46 -3.16 -5.43
C PRO A 358 -7.95 -3.29 -5.59
N LEU A 359 -7.23 -2.27 -5.08
CA LEU A 359 -5.77 -2.20 -5.08
C LEU A 359 -5.25 -2.04 -3.64
N LEU A 360 -4.48 -3.00 -3.16
CA LEU A 360 -3.82 -2.95 -1.85
C LEU A 360 -2.35 -2.55 -2.00
N ILE A 361 -1.98 -1.42 -1.42
CA ILE A 361 -0.65 -0.83 -1.51
C ILE A 361 0.03 -0.94 -0.15
N PHE A 362 1.21 -1.55 -0.14
CA PHE A 362 2.09 -1.62 1.03
C PHE A 362 3.15 -0.53 0.93
N PRO A 363 3.11 0.51 1.79
CA PRO A 363 4.17 1.51 1.80
C PRO A 363 5.47 0.91 2.35
N GLU A 364 6.58 1.29 1.73
CA GLU A 364 7.94 1.01 2.18
C GLU A 364 8.23 1.65 3.53
#